data_AF-A0A9D8S882-F1
#
_entry.id   AF-A0A9D8S882-F1
#
_cell.length_a   1.000
_cell.length_b   1.000
_cell.length_c   1.000
_cell.angle_alpha   90.00
_cell.angle_beta   90.00
_cell.angle_gamma   90.00
#
_symmetry.space_group_name_H-M   'P 1'
#
loop_
_entity.id
_entity.type
_entity.pdbx_description
1 polymer ?
#
loop_
_entity_poly.entity_id
_entity_poly.type
_entity_poly.pdbx_seq_one_letter_code
_entity_poly.pdbx_strand_id
1 'polypeptide(L)'
;MEEHGWKKYFKVDILDAEGPDLVLDIKNGEKIKKNFVGKNIENYDSMLVLSHFKGHPMGGYGGAIKQLSIGIASSYGKGYIHGVGNPDNFWTSDHDDFLESMAEAASSVIDYFNGNVVYVNVMKNMSVDCDCCAKAEDPCIADIGILISDDPIAIDQACIDLVYSSSDPGKPHLIERIESRNGIHTVETAAKLGYGSREYELIEI
;
A
#
# COMPACT_ATOMS: atom_id res chain seq x y z
N MET A 1 19.06 -5.20 -9.41
CA MET A 1 19.95 -4.62 -8.38
C MET A 1 21.31 -4.21 -8.97
N GLU A 2 22.06 -5.13 -9.57
CA GLU A 2 23.35 -4.80 -10.24
C GLU A 2 23.16 -4.04 -11.55
N GLU A 3 22.21 -4.46 -12.40
CA GLU A 3 21.92 -3.80 -13.68
C GLU A 3 21.48 -2.34 -13.52
N HIS A 4 20.79 -2.00 -12.42
CA HIS A 4 20.40 -0.63 -12.08
C HIS A 4 21.52 0.17 -11.38
N GLY A 5 22.69 -0.44 -11.16
CA GLY A 5 23.84 0.20 -10.51
C GLY A 5 23.68 0.49 -9.02
N TRP A 6 22.58 0.07 -8.39
CA TRP A 6 22.29 0.45 -7.00
C TRP A 6 23.33 -0.07 -6.02
N LYS A 7 23.72 -1.34 -6.13
CA LYS A 7 24.76 -1.94 -5.29
C LYS A 7 26.15 -1.29 -5.47
N LYS A 8 26.38 -0.60 -6.59
CA LYS A 8 27.63 0.10 -6.86
C LYS A 8 27.72 1.42 -6.08
N TYR A 9 26.59 2.12 -5.91
CA TYR A 9 26.56 3.47 -5.36
C TYR A 9 25.98 3.54 -3.94
N PHE A 10 25.18 2.55 -3.54
CA PHE A 10 24.47 2.55 -2.27
C PHE A 10 24.58 1.19 -1.58
N LYS A 11 24.62 1.21 -0.25
CA LYS A 11 24.33 0.02 0.55
C LYS A 11 22.82 -0.21 0.46
N VAL A 12 22.42 -1.33 -0.13
CA VAL A 12 21.02 -1.71 -0.25
C VAL A 12 20.76 -2.93 0.61
N ASP A 13 19.76 -2.84 1.46
CA ASP A 13 19.25 -3.92 2.28
C ASP A 13 17.91 -4.39 1.71
N ILE A 14 17.78 -5.69 1.49
CA ILE A 14 16.53 -6.31 1.05
C ILE A 14 15.95 -6.99 2.29
N LEU A 15 14.81 -6.49 2.77
CA LEU A 15 14.34 -6.82 4.11
C LEU A 15 14.10 -8.32 4.32
N ASP A 16 13.63 -9.02 3.29
CA ASP A 16 13.30 -10.46 3.30
C ASP A 16 14.34 -11.33 2.57
N ALA A 17 15.56 -10.83 2.33
CA ALA A 17 16.60 -11.59 1.64
C ALA A 17 17.03 -12.87 2.38
N GLU A 18 16.87 -12.88 3.70
CA GLU A 18 17.21 -14.00 4.55
C GLU A 18 16.09 -14.25 5.57
N GLY A 19 15.80 -15.53 5.81
CA GLY A 19 14.88 -15.94 6.85
C GLY A 19 15.53 -16.14 8.23
N PRO A 20 14.74 -16.61 9.21
CA PRO A 20 13.27 -16.70 9.13
C PRO A 20 12.62 -15.31 9.10
N ASP A 21 11.39 -15.21 8.60
CA ASP A 21 10.61 -13.97 8.64
C ASP A 21 10.39 -13.50 10.08
N LEU A 22 10.35 -12.18 10.28
CA LEU A 22 9.81 -11.61 11.51
C LEU A 22 8.28 -11.71 11.45
N VAL A 23 7.68 -12.11 12.57
CA VAL A 23 6.22 -12.22 12.70
C VAL A 23 5.73 -11.09 13.59
N LEU A 24 4.88 -10.23 13.03
CA LEU A 24 4.20 -9.17 13.76
C LEU A 24 2.77 -9.62 14.09
N ASP A 25 2.34 -9.41 15.33
CA ASP A 25 0.97 -9.70 15.75
C ASP A 25 0.01 -8.59 15.32
N ILE A 26 -1.19 -8.97 14.87
CA ILE A 26 -2.27 -8.05 14.52
C ILE A 26 -3.33 -8.15 15.62
N LYS A 27 -3.27 -7.24 16.60
CA LYS A 27 -4.11 -7.30 17.82
C LYS A 27 -5.60 -7.24 17.51
N ASN A 28 -5.99 -6.36 16.60
CA ASN A 28 -7.39 -6.04 16.27
C ASN A 28 -7.83 -6.61 14.91
N GLY A 29 -7.04 -7.47 14.27
CA GLY A 29 -7.37 -7.99 12.95
C GLY A 29 -8.53 -8.99 13.01
N GLU A 30 -9.53 -8.85 12.16
CA GLU A 30 -10.65 -9.78 12.04
C GLU A 30 -10.32 -10.94 11.09
N LYS A 31 -9.63 -10.67 9.98
CA LYS A 31 -9.31 -11.66 8.95
C LYS A 31 -8.02 -12.41 9.23
N ILE A 32 -6.98 -11.68 9.60
CA ILE A 32 -5.66 -12.23 9.89
C ILE A 32 -5.16 -11.75 11.25
N LYS A 33 -4.37 -12.61 11.90
CA LYS A 33 -3.82 -12.34 13.24
C LYS A 33 -2.32 -12.09 13.24
N LYS A 34 -1.67 -12.28 12.10
CA LYS A 34 -0.22 -12.22 11.93
C LYS A 34 0.14 -11.57 10.61
N ASN A 35 1.25 -10.84 10.60
CA ASN A 35 1.91 -10.36 9.40
C ASN A 35 3.34 -10.89 9.36
N PHE A 36 3.78 -11.40 8.22
CA PHE A 36 5.12 -11.96 8.03
C PHE A 36 5.93 -10.99 7.19
N VAL A 37 6.96 -10.40 7.79
CA VAL A 37 7.77 -9.35 7.18
C VAL A 37 9.23 -9.76 7.15
N GLY A 38 10.01 -9.12 6.30
CA GLY A 38 11.45 -9.37 6.23
C GLY A 38 12.16 -9.05 7.55
N LYS A 39 12.97 -9.98 8.08
CA LYS A 39 13.60 -9.84 9.41
C LYS A 39 14.48 -8.60 9.56
N ASN A 40 15.10 -8.14 8.47
CA ASN A 40 16.02 -7.00 8.54
C ASN A 40 15.30 -5.69 8.85
N ILE A 41 13.96 -5.67 8.88
CA ILE A 41 13.17 -4.55 9.41
C ILE A 41 13.60 -4.17 10.84
N GLU A 42 14.12 -5.13 11.62
CA GLU A 42 14.66 -4.92 12.97
C GLU A 42 15.89 -4.00 13.03
N ASN A 43 16.53 -3.72 11.88
CA ASN A 43 17.69 -2.84 11.82
C ASN A 43 17.32 -1.34 11.72
N TYR A 44 16.03 -0.99 11.74
CA TYR A 44 15.55 0.37 11.46
C TYR A 44 14.56 0.85 12.53
N ASP A 45 14.71 2.11 12.95
CA ASP A 45 13.84 2.75 13.94
C ASP A 45 12.67 3.55 13.34
N SER A 46 12.71 3.80 12.03
CA SER A 46 11.74 4.63 11.31
C SER A 46 11.64 4.22 9.84
N MET A 47 10.54 4.57 9.19
CA MET A 47 10.28 4.22 7.79
C MET A 47 9.82 5.44 6.96
N LEU A 48 10.30 5.51 5.71
CA LEU A 48 9.75 6.39 4.68
C LEU A 48 9.07 5.51 3.63
N VAL A 49 7.75 5.65 3.50
CA VAL A 49 6.96 4.91 2.51
C VAL A 49 6.78 5.77 1.28
N LEU A 50 7.49 5.40 0.21
CA LEU A 50 7.37 6.05 -1.09
C LEU A 50 6.45 5.22 -1.99
N SER A 51 5.31 5.81 -2.36
CA SER A 51 4.31 5.17 -3.21
C SER A 51 4.16 5.93 -4.51
N HIS A 52 3.97 5.19 -5.59
CA HIS A 52 3.36 5.73 -6.79
C HIS A 52 1.85 5.49 -6.68
N PHE A 53 1.10 6.57 -6.45
CA PHE A 53 -0.35 6.47 -6.36
C PHE A 53 -0.97 6.35 -7.75
N LYS A 54 -1.58 5.20 -8.04
CA LYS A 54 -2.26 4.90 -9.32
C LYS A 54 -3.22 3.72 -9.17
N GLY A 55 -3.89 3.32 -10.25
CA GLY A 55 -4.80 2.17 -10.23
C GLY A 55 -4.08 0.84 -9.93
N HIS A 56 -4.82 -0.14 -9.41
CA HIS A 56 -4.28 -1.47 -9.10
C HIS A 56 -5.30 -2.57 -9.45
N PRO A 57 -4.88 -3.68 -10.08
CA PRO A 57 -5.79 -4.70 -10.59
C PRO A 57 -6.62 -5.43 -9.53
N MET A 58 -6.05 -5.66 -8.34
CA MET A 58 -6.75 -6.25 -7.19
C MET A 58 -7.18 -5.17 -6.18
N GLY A 59 -6.26 -4.45 -5.54
CA GLY A 59 -6.59 -3.41 -4.56
C GLY A 59 -7.36 -2.16 -5.06
N GLY A 60 -7.71 -2.06 -6.35
CA GLY A 60 -8.34 -0.87 -6.95
C GLY A 60 -7.37 0.30 -7.16
N TYR A 61 -6.55 0.61 -6.18
CA TYR A 61 -5.42 1.53 -6.28
C TYR A 61 -4.20 0.99 -5.51
N GLY A 62 -3.02 1.56 -5.78
CA GLY A 62 -1.83 1.36 -4.97
C GLY A 62 -1.47 2.67 -4.28
N GLY A 63 -1.34 2.67 -2.96
CA GLY A 63 -0.97 3.84 -2.16
C GLY A 63 -0.13 3.43 -0.95
N ALA A 64 -0.10 4.29 0.07
CA ALA A 64 0.64 4.07 1.31
C ALA A 64 0.23 2.77 2.01
N ILE A 65 -1.07 2.51 2.17
CA ILE A 65 -1.56 1.32 2.89
C ILE A 65 -1.10 0.03 2.19
N LYS A 66 -1.17 -0.01 0.85
CA LYS A 66 -0.72 -1.17 0.07
C LYS A 66 0.79 -1.39 0.21
N GLN A 67 1.60 -0.33 0.29
CA GLN A 67 3.04 -0.46 0.49
C GLN A 67 3.41 -0.90 1.90
N LEU A 68 2.75 -0.36 2.93
CA LEU A 68 2.89 -0.86 4.31
C LEU A 68 2.51 -2.33 4.43
N SER A 69 1.47 -2.75 3.72
CA SER A 69 0.99 -4.13 3.71
C SER A 69 1.85 -5.03 2.82
N ILE A 70 1.60 -5.01 1.51
CA ILE A 70 2.22 -5.91 0.53
C ILE A 70 3.68 -5.55 0.25
N GLY A 71 4.07 -4.29 0.37
CA GLY A 71 5.44 -3.84 0.11
C GLY A 71 6.45 -4.30 1.17
N ILE A 72 6.02 -4.33 2.44
CA ILE A 72 6.86 -4.75 3.59
C ILE A 72 6.77 -6.26 3.86
N ALA A 73 5.66 -6.88 3.49
CA ALA A 73 5.50 -8.32 3.65
C ALA A 73 6.58 -9.12 2.89
N SER A 74 7.06 -10.19 3.52
CA SER A 74 7.96 -11.14 2.88
C SER A 74 7.26 -11.83 1.70
N SER A 75 8.02 -12.57 0.89
CA SER A 75 7.43 -13.42 -0.16
C SER A 75 6.34 -14.37 0.37
N TYR A 76 6.51 -14.95 1.56
CA TYR A 76 5.47 -15.76 2.21
C TYR A 76 4.32 -14.89 2.74
N GLY A 77 4.63 -13.77 3.40
CA GLY A 77 3.65 -12.84 3.96
C GLY A 77 2.70 -12.29 2.91
N LYS A 78 3.19 -11.98 1.71
CA LYS A 78 2.36 -11.57 0.57
C LYS A 78 1.29 -12.61 0.25
N GLY A 79 1.67 -13.89 0.25
CA GLY A 79 0.72 -14.97 0.02
C GLY A 79 -0.24 -15.18 1.17
N TYR A 80 0.24 -15.03 2.41
CA TYR A 80 -0.61 -15.07 3.60
C TYR A 80 -1.68 -13.98 3.60
N ILE A 81 -1.32 -12.74 3.23
CA ILE A 81 -2.26 -11.60 3.14
C ILE A 81 -3.26 -11.81 1.99
N HIS A 82 -2.79 -12.15 0.79
CA HIS A 82 -3.68 -12.41 -0.36
C HIS A 82 -4.64 -13.56 -0.08
N GLY A 83 -4.16 -14.63 0.53
CA GLY A 83 -4.96 -15.79 0.86
C GLY A 83 -5.76 -15.69 2.16
N VAL A 84 -5.86 -14.49 2.76
CA VAL A 84 -6.66 -14.22 3.98
C VAL A 84 -6.30 -15.21 5.10
N GLY A 85 -5.00 -15.33 5.35
CA GLY A 85 -4.43 -16.22 6.36
C GLY A 85 -4.10 -17.63 5.88
N ASN A 86 -4.43 -17.98 4.63
CA ASN A 86 -4.02 -19.23 4.00
C ASN A 86 -3.38 -18.98 2.62
N PRO A 87 -2.05 -19.07 2.47
CA PRO A 87 -1.36 -18.84 1.19
C PRO A 87 -1.87 -19.69 0.01
N ASP A 88 -2.46 -20.86 0.25
CA ASP A 88 -3.04 -21.69 -0.81
C ASP A 88 -4.23 -21.01 -1.51
N ASN A 89 -4.88 -20.04 -0.84
CA ASN A 89 -6.01 -19.28 -1.35
C ASN A 89 -5.61 -18.00 -2.09
N PHE A 90 -4.32 -17.80 -2.41
CA PHE A 90 -3.79 -16.55 -2.99
C PHE A 90 -4.67 -15.94 -4.09
N TRP A 91 -5.19 -16.79 -4.99
CA TRP A 91 -5.96 -16.37 -6.17
C TRP A 91 -7.47 -16.55 -6.03
N THR A 92 -7.93 -17.10 -4.90
CA THR A 92 -9.32 -17.60 -4.74
C THR A 92 -9.99 -17.10 -3.47
N SER A 93 -9.31 -16.30 -2.65
CA SER A 93 -9.91 -15.63 -1.49
C SER A 93 -11.08 -14.74 -1.91
N ASP A 94 -11.99 -14.49 -0.97
CA ASP A 94 -12.95 -13.42 -1.15
C ASP A 94 -12.20 -12.08 -1.31
N HIS A 95 -12.74 -11.23 -2.18
CA HIS A 95 -12.07 -9.99 -2.57
C HIS A 95 -12.04 -8.96 -1.44
N ASP A 96 -13.16 -8.77 -0.75
CA ASP A 96 -13.25 -7.79 0.34
C ASP A 96 -12.47 -8.28 1.56
N ASP A 97 -12.49 -9.59 1.83
CA ASP A 97 -11.64 -10.19 2.88
C ASP A 97 -10.14 -9.95 2.62
N PHE A 98 -9.71 -9.95 1.35
CA PHE A 98 -8.34 -9.59 0.98
C PHE A 98 -8.05 -8.10 1.24
N LEU A 99 -8.95 -7.20 0.87
CA LEU A 99 -8.79 -5.76 1.12
C LEU A 99 -8.72 -5.46 2.62
N GLU A 100 -9.51 -6.16 3.43
CA GLU A 100 -9.49 -6.08 4.89
C GLU A 100 -8.17 -6.63 5.47
N SER A 101 -7.72 -7.80 4.99
CA SER A 101 -6.42 -8.38 5.36
C SER A 101 -5.26 -7.45 5.03
N MET A 102 -5.33 -6.71 3.93
CA MET A 102 -4.32 -5.69 3.60
C MET A 102 -4.28 -4.58 4.65
N ALA A 103 -5.44 -4.02 5.02
CA ALA A 103 -5.53 -2.96 6.01
C ALA A 103 -5.05 -3.44 7.40
N GLU A 104 -5.35 -4.69 7.76
CA GLU A 104 -4.88 -5.33 8.99
C GLU A 104 -3.37 -5.52 9.00
N ALA A 105 -2.77 -6.02 7.92
CA ALA A 105 -1.33 -6.16 7.83
C ALA A 105 -0.59 -4.82 7.93
N ALA A 106 -1.12 -3.76 7.28
CA ALA A 106 -0.56 -2.41 7.39
C ALA A 106 -0.53 -1.91 8.85
N SER A 107 -1.60 -2.17 9.62
CA SER A 107 -1.66 -1.77 11.04
C SER A 107 -0.48 -2.30 11.87
N SER A 108 -0.07 -3.55 11.64
CA SER A 108 1.03 -4.16 12.39
C SER A 108 2.39 -3.49 12.14
N VAL A 109 2.59 -2.97 10.92
CA VAL A 109 3.84 -2.27 10.56
C VAL A 109 3.87 -0.88 11.22
N ILE A 110 2.74 -0.18 11.23
CA ILE A 110 2.62 1.12 11.91
C ILE A 110 2.84 0.97 13.42
N ASP A 111 2.20 -0.04 14.03
CA ASP A 111 2.40 -0.40 15.43
C ASP A 111 3.86 -0.72 15.72
N TYR A 112 4.53 -1.47 14.85
CA TYR A 112 5.95 -1.84 15.01
C TYR A 112 6.87 -0.62 15.08
N PHE A 113 6.66 0.37 14.20
CA PHE A 113 7.44 1.61 14.18
C PHE A 113 6.94 2.66 15.19
N ASN A 114 5.91 2.37 15.99
CA ASN A 114 5.29 3.31 16.94
C ASN A 114 4.94 4.66 16.28
N GLY A 115 4.44 4.64 15.05
CA GLY A 115 4.10 5.85 14.30
C GLY A 115 5.28 6.64 13.72
N ASN A 116 6.53 6.17 13.84
CA ASN A 116 7.70 6.80 13.21
C ASN A 116 7.78 6.49 11.72
N VAL A 117 6.72 6.82 10.99
CA VAL A 117 6.59 6.56 9.56
C VAL A 117 6.10 7.82 8.84
N VAL A 118 6.73 8.16 7.72
CA VAL A 118 6.28 9.24 6.83
C VAL A 118 5.90 8.65 5.48
N TYR A 119 4.84 9.18 4.88
CA TYR A 119 4.27 8.70 3.63
C TYR A 119 4.42 9.77 2.55
N VAL A 120 4.84 9.33 1.36
CA VAL A 120 4.91 10.17 0.17
C VAL A 120 4.20 9.45 -0.96
N ASN A 121 3.09 10.03 -1.42
CA ASN A 121 2.34 9.54 -2.58
C ASN A 121 2.65 10.43 -3.79
N VAL A 122 3.25 9.85 -4.82
CA VAL A 122 3.51 10.50 -6.11
C VAL A 122 2.37 10.18 -7.06
N MET A 123 1.59 11.19 -7.43
CA MET A 123 0.44 11.11 -8.35
C MET A 123 0.85 11.62 -9.74
N LYS A 124 1.71 10.85 -10.42
CA LYS A 124 2.35 11.25 -11.68
C LYS A 124 2.30 10.10 -12.68
N ASN A 125 1.93 10.34 -13.94
CA ASN A 125 1.89 9.30 -14.97
C ASN A 125 0.97 8.15 -14.56
N MET A 126 -0.22 8.52 -14.08
CA MET A 126 -1.18 7.63 -13.46
C MET A 126 -1.99 6.86 -14.51
N SER A 127 -1.85 5.54 -14.51
CA SER A 127 -2.67 4.61 -15.30
C SER A 127 -3.56 3.77 -14.38
N VAL A 128 -4.46 2.98 -14.98
CA VAL A 128 -5.33 2.05 -14.24
C VAL A 128 -4.58 0.83 -13.70
N ASP A 129 -3.39 0.52 -14.23
CA ASP A 129 -2.59 -0.63 -13.82
C ASP A 129 -1.43 -0.21 -12.93
N CYS A 130 -1.17 -1.04 -11.91
CA CYS A 130 -0.10 -0.76 -10.96
C CYS A 130 1.28 -1.01 -11.60
N ASP A 131 2.34 -0.37 -11.10
CA ASP A 131 3.73 -0.65 -11.51
C ASP A 131 4.17 -2.11 -11.22
N CYS A 132 3.41 -2.85 -10.41
CA CYS A 132 3.66 -4.28 -10.22
C CYS A 132 3.16 -5.15 -11.39
N CYS A 133 2.40 -4.59 -12.33
CA CYS A 133 1.97 -5.29 -13.54
C CYS A 133 3.14 -5.42 -14.52
N ALA A 134 3.30 -6.61 -15.13
CA ALA A 134 4.37 -6.86 -16.11
C ALA A 134 4.29 -5.94 -17.35
N LYS A 135 3.08 -5.49 -17.69
CA LYS A 135 2.81 -4.46 -18.68
C LYS A 135 1.63 -3.64 -18.18
N ALA A 136 1.87 -2.37 -17.87
CA ALA A 136 0.83 -1.45 -17.47
C ALA A 136 0.19 -0.79 -18.71
N GLU A 137 -1.09 -0.46 -18.62
CA GLU A 137 -1.73 0.47 -19.55
C GLU A 137 -1.09 1.87 -19.50
N ASP A 138 -1.23 2.60 -20.60
CA ASP A 138 -0.75 3.98 -20.71
C ASP A 138 -1.47 4.90 -19.70
N PRO A 139 -0.82 6.00 -19.27
CA PRO A 139 -1.43 6.96 -18.35
C PRO A 139 -2.78 7.47 -18.87
N CYS A 140 -3.78 7.44 -18.00
CA CYS A 140 -5.15 7.81 -18.32
C CYS A 140 -5.58 9.13 -17.66
N ILE A 141 -4.78 9.69 -16.75
CA ILE A 141 -5.06 10.97 -16.09
C ILE A 141 -3.77 11.78 -15.98
N ALA A 142 -3.87 13.10 -16.14
CA ALA A 142 -2.74 14.01 -15.97
C ALA A 142 -2.15 13.98 -14.56
N ASP A 143 -0.88 14.39 -14.46
CA ASP A 143 -0.16 14.52 -13.19
C ASP A 143 -0.90 15.47 -12.25
N ILE A 144 -1.12 15.03 -11.00
CA ILE A 144 -1.74 15.86 -9.94
C ILE A 144 -0.66 16.49 -9.07
N GLY A 145 0.34 15.71 -8.64
CA GLY A 145 1.41 16.23 -7.79
C GLY A 145 2.06 15.18 -6.88
N ILE A 146 2.63 15.67 -5.79
CA ILE A 146 3.24 14.86 -4.72
C ILE A 146 2.57 15.24 -3.41
N LEU A 147 2.03 14.26 -2.70
CA LEU A 147 1.46 14.43 -1.37
C LEU A 147 2.40 13.84 -0.33
N ILE A 148 2.41 14.44 0.86
CA ILE A 148 3.21 14.00 2.00
C ILE A 148 2.31 14.05 3.24
N SER A 149 2.42 13.03 4.09
CA SER A 149 1.64 12.91 5.33
C SER A 149 2.39 12.04 6.34
N ASP A 150 2.08 12.19 7.62
CA ASP A 150 2.41 11.25 8.71
C ASP A 150 1.25 10.29 9.03
N ASP A 151 0.09 10.46 8.37
CA ASP A 151 -1.06 9.56 8.44
C ASP A 151 -1.27 8.82 7.08
N PRO A 152 -1.20 7.47 7.06
CA PRO A 152 -1.32 6.68 5.83
C PRO A 152 -2.75 6.61 5.29
N ILE A 153 -3.75 6.78 6.14
CA ILE A 153 -5.16 6.75 5.76
C ILE A 153 -5.52 8.11 5.14
N ALA A 154 -5.08 9.19 5.78
CA ALA A 154 -5.33 10.54 5.29
C ALA A 154 -4.72 10.77 3.90
N ILE A 155 -3.48 10.33 3.66
CA ILE A 155 -2.81 10.53 2.36
C ILE A 155 -3.45 9.72 1.24
N ASP A 156 -3.86 8.48 1.51
CA ASP A 156 -4.54 7.66 0.51
C ASP A 156 -5.95 8.22 0.23
N GLN A 157 -6.69 8.63 1.27
CA GLN A 157 -7.98 9.30 1.11
C GLN A 157 -7.87 10.59 0.30
N ALA A 158 -6.88 11.45 0.62
CA ALA A 158 -6.65 12.69 -0.11
C ALA A 158 -6.30 12.44 -1.58
N CYS A 159 -5.47 11.44 -1.88
CA CYS A 159 -5.16 11.06 -3.26
C CYS A 159 -6.43 10.63 -4.02
N ILE A 160 -7.30 9.83 -3.39
CA ILE A 160 -8.55 9.42 -4.00
C ILE A 160 -9.45 10.63 -4.26
N ASP A 161 -9.64 11.50 -3.28
CA ASP A 161 -10.49 12.69 -3.42
C ASP A 161 -9.98 13.63 -4.53
N LEU A 162 -8.66 13.75 -4.70
CA LEU A 162 -8.05 14.50 -5.79
C LEU A 162 -8.32 13.86 -7.17
N VAL A 163 -8.33 12.53 -7.27
CA VAL A 163 -8.75 11.84 -8.51
C VAL A 163 -10.22 12.14 -8.81
N TYR A 164 -11.10 12.05 -7.81
CA TYR A 164 -12.54 12.28 -7.99
C TYR A 164 -12.85 13.74 -8.36
N SER A 165 -12.15 14.69 -7.74
CA SER A 165 -12.28 16.14 -7.99
C SER A 165 -11.58 16.64 -9.25
N SER A 166 -10.68 15.84 -9.84
CA SER A 166 -9.98 16.19 -11.08
C SER A 166 -10.95 16.61 -12.20
N SER A 167 -10.54 17.56 -13.03
CA SER A 167 -11.28 17.94 -14.25
C SER A 167 -10.82 17.17 -15.49
N ASP A 168 -9.87 16.25 -15.36
CA ASP A 168 -9.30 15.50 -16.47
C ASP A 168 -10.34 14.54 -17.09
N PRO A 169 -10.51 14.55 -18.43
CA PRO A 169 -11.50 13.69 -19.10
C PRO A 169 -11.22 12.19 -18.96
N GLY A 170 -9.99 11.79 -18.65
CA GLY A 170 -9.61 10.39 -18.47
C GLY A 170 -9.71 9.87 -17.03
N LYS A 171 -10.07 10.72 -16.06
CA LYS A 171 -10.38 10.28 -14.68
C LYS A 171 -11.40 9.14 -14.58
N PRO A 172 -12.43 9.00 -15.46
CA PRO A 172 -13.41 7.91 -15.33
C PRO A 172 -12.77 6.52 -15.38
N HIS A 173 -11.65 6.35 -16.09
CA HIS A 173 -10.94 5.07 -16.15
C HIS A 173 -10.36 4.67 -14.79
N LEU A 174 -9.74 5.61 -14.09
CA LEU A 174 -9.16 5.36 -12.77
C LEU A 174 -10.26 5.19 -11.71
N ILE A 175 -11.33 5.97 -11.79
CA ILE A 175 -12.52 5.82 -10.93
C ILE A 175 -13.14 4.42 -11.13
N GLU A 176 -13.36 4.00 -12.38
CA GLU A 176 -13.88 2.65 -12.68
C GLU A 176 -13.00 1.56 -12.09
N ARG A 177 -11.66 1.69 -12.17
CA ARG A 177 -10.74 0.72 -11.57
C ARG A 177 -10.86 0.68 -10.04
N ILE A 178 -10.98 1.83 -9.39
CA ILE A 178 -11.15 1.92 -7.93
C ILE A 178 -12.49 1.30 -7.53
N GLU A 179 -13.58 1.67 -8.19
CA GLU A 179 -14.94 1.25 -7.82
C GLU A 179 -15.21 -0.22 -8.14
N SER A 180 -14.80 -0.71 -9.32
CA SER A 180 -14.98 -2.12 -9.72
C SER A 180 -14.19 -3.12 -8.87
N ARG A 181 -13.26 -2.63 -8.06
CA ARG A 181 -12.44 -3.40 -7.11
C ARG A 181 -12.69 -3.00 -5.67
N ASN A 182 -13.73 -2.21 -5.39
CA ASN A 182 -14.06 -1.75 -4.05
C ASN A 182 -12.87 -1.13 -3.30
N GLY A 183 -11.96 -0.44 -4.01
CA GLY A 183 -10.68 0.00 -3.46
C GLY A 183 -10.80 0.91 -2.23
N ILE A 184 -11.88 1.70 -2.15
CA ILE A 184 -12.19 2.53 -0.98
C ILE A 184 -12.28 1.71 0.31
N HIS A 185 -12.75 0.46 0.23
CA HIS A 185 -12.96 -0.42 1.38
C HIS A 185 -11.67 -0.65 2.20
N THR A 186 -10.50 -0.66 1.56
CA THR A 186 -9.22 -0.75 2.28
C THR A 186 -9.02 0.46 3.21
N VAL A 187 -9.30 1.68 2.74
CA VAL A 187 -9.21 2.92 3.54
C VAL A 187 -10.24 2.91 4.67
N GLU A 188 -11.45 2.44 4.38
CA GLU A 188 -12.53 2.37 5.38
C GLU A 188 -12.23 1.38 6.49
N THR A 189 -11.71 0.21 6.14
CA THR A 189 -11.28 -0.80 7.11
C THR A 189 -10.08 -0.32 7.91
N ALA A 190 -9.11 0.32 7.27
CA ALA A 190 -7.98 0.94 7.94
C ALA A 190 -8.44 1.95 9.01
N ALA A 191 -9.40 2.81 8.67
CA ALA A 191 -9.95 3.80 9.60
C ALA A 191 -10.70 3.15 10.78
N LYS A 192 -11.45 2.06 10.53
CA LYS A 192 -12.12 1.27 11.58
C LYS A 192 -11.13 0.62 12.54
N LEU A 193 -9.96 0.20 12.05
CA LEU A 193 -8.88 -0.37 12.87
C LEU A 193 -8.18 0.68 13.75
N GLY A 194 -8.31 1.98 13.42
CA GLY A 194 -7.97 3.09 14.29
C GLY A 194 -6.51 3.53 14.27
N TYR A 195 -5.77 3.27 13.19
CA TYR A 195 -4.37 3.69 13.04
C TYR A 195 -4.16 4.97 12.20
N GLY A 196 -5.23 5.76 12.05
CA GLY A 196 -5.23 7.03 11.32
C GLY A 196 -6.67 7.49 11.03
N SER A 197 -6.80 8.55 10.23
CA SER A 197 -8.07 9.21 9.94
C SER A 197 -8.33 9.35 8.44
N ARG A 198 -9.61 9.29 8.06
CA ARG A 198 -10.06 9.70 6.72
C ARG A 198 -10.21 11.22 6.61
N GLU A 199 -10.33 11.92 7.73
CA GLU A 199 -10.38 13.38 7.75
C GLU A 199 -8.97 13.94 7.62
N TYR A 200 -8.80 14.93 6.76
CA TYR A 200 -7.53 15.60 6.53
C TYR A 200 -7.75 17.07 6.17
N GLU A 201 -6.71 17.88 6.35
CA GLU A 201 -6.61 19.22 5.80
C GLU A 201 -5.54 19.22 4.70
N LEU A 202 -5.90 19.67 3.50
CA LEU A 202 -4.94 19.81 2.40
C LEU A 202 -4.27 21.19 2.49
N ILE A 203 -2.96 21.19 2.76
CA ILE A 203 -2.14 22.40 2.82
C ILE A 203 -1.25 22.46 1.57
N GLU A 204 -1.48 23.46 0.72
CA GLU A 204 -0.63 23.75 -0.44
C GLU A 204 0.56 24.62 -0.02
N ILE A 205 1.77 24.25 -0.48
CA ILE A 205 3.05 24.90 -0.13
C ILE A 205 3.67 25.53 -1.38
#